data_AF-A0A357AY98-F1
#
_entry.id   AF-A0A357AY98-F1
#
_cell.length_a   1.000
_cell.length_b   1.000
_cell.length_c   1.000
_cell.angle_alpha   90.00
_cell.angle_beta   90.00
_cell.angle_gamma   90.00
#
_symmetry.space_group_name_H-M   'P 1'
#
loop_
_entity.id
_entity.type
_entity.pdbx_description
1 polymer ?
#
loop_
_entity_poly.entity_id
_entity_poly.type
_entity_poly.pdbx_seq_one_letter_code
_entity_poly.pdbx_strand_id
1 'polypeptide(L)' 'ACVNLLPGMRSLYWWKGKVEEGSEVVLIAKTREALLERFTQAVKAGHSYEVPCVVALPILGGNPDFLQWIHDETA' A
#
# COMPACT_ATOMS: atom_id res chain seq x y z
N ALA A 1 -11.14 -3.18 -8.90
CA ALA A 1 -10.02 -3.35 -7.95
C ALA A 1 -10.37 -2.70 -6.61
N CYS A 2 -9.65 -3.03 -5.53
CA CYS A 2 -10.03 -2.60 -4.17
C CYS A 2 -8.86 -2.30 -3.24
N VAL A 3 -9.19 -1.71 -2.10
CA VAL A 3 -8.29 -1.37 -0.99
C VAL A 3 -8.90 -1.90 0.31
N ASN A 4 -8.07 -2.49 1.17
CA ASN A 4 -8.45 -2.82 2.55
C ASN A 4 -7.72 -1.90 3.52
N LEU A 5 -8.40 -1.49 4.60
CA LEU A 5 -7.82 -0.74 5.70
C LEU A 5 -7.75 -1.65 6.93
N LEU A 6 -6.57 -1.73 7.54
CA LEU A 6 -6.30 -2.48 8.76
C LEU A 6 -5.90 -1.48 9.86
N PRO A 7 -6.86 -1.04 10.70
CA PRO A 7 -6.60 -0.05 11.74
C PRO A 7 -5.89 -0.66 12.95
N GLY A 8 -5.33 0.22 13.79
CA GLY A 8 -4.74 -0.17 15.08
C GLY A 8 -3.33 -0.75 14.98
N MET A 9 -2.61 -0.45 13.89
CA MET A 9 -1.22 -0.88 13.76
C MET A 9 -0.33 -0.03 14.67
N ARG A 10 0.62 -0.69 15.34
CA ARG A 10 1.71 -0.02 16.06
C ARG A 10 2.99 -0.21 15.27
N SER A 11 3.56 0.89 14.81
CA SER A 11 4.78 0.95 14.02
C SER A 11 5.94 1.32 14.92
N LEU A 12 6.94 0.43 15.04
CA LEU A 12 8.14 0.66 15.85
C LEU A 12 9.33 0.79 14.90
N TYR A 13 10.08 1.88 15.03
CA TYR A 13 11.22 2.13 14.15
C TYR A 13 12.30 2.96 14.86
N TRP A 14 13.52 2.92 14.34
CA TRP A 14 14.60 3.76 14.83
C TRP A 14 14.61 5.10 14.11
N TRP A 15 14.60 6.19 14.88
CA TRP A 15 14.75 7.53 14.34
C TRP A 15 15.63 8.37 15.26
N LYS A 16 16.63 9.05 14.68
CA LYS A 16 17.58 9.92 15.41
C LYS A 16 18.17 9.26 16.68
N GLY A 17 18.49 7.97 16.59
CA GLY A 17 19.11 7.19 17.67
C GLY A 17 18.16 6.74 18.78
N LYS A 18 16.84 6.84 18.60
CA LYS A 18 15.83 6.36 19.55
C LYS A 18 14.82 5.45 18.86
N VAL A 19 14.17 4.59 19.63
CA VAL A 19 12.99 3.85 19.16
C VAL A 19 11.79 4.78 19.27
N GLU A 20 11.14 5.01 18.14
CA GLU A 20 9.89 5.73 18.03
C GLU A 20 8.73 4.74 17.86
N GLU A 21 7.53 5.17 18.26
CA GLU A 21 6.30 4.42 18.09
C GLU A 21 5.23 5.28 17.40
N GLY A 22 4.64 4.76 16.33
CA GLY A 22 3.52 5.38 15.61
C GLY A 22 2.25 4.54 15.68
N SER A 23 1.10 5.18 15.87
CA SER A 23 -0.22 4.56 15.68
C SER A 23 -0.64 4.78 14.23
N GLU A 24 -0.81 3.70 13.48
CA GLU A 24 -0.97 3.73 12.03
C GLU A 24 -2.13 2.85 11.55
N VAL A 25 -2.46 3.02 10.26
CA VAL A 25 -3.40 2.15 9.53
C VAL A 25 -2.64 1.54 8.36
N VAL A 26 -2.68 0.22 8.23
CA VAL A 26 -2.09 -0.44 7.04
C VAL A 26 -3.13 -0.47 5.92
N LEU A 27 -2.70 -0.03 4.74
CA LEU A 27 -3.49 -0.03 3.52
C LEU A 27 -3.01 -1.17 2.60
N ILE A 28 -3.91 -2.08 2.21
CA ILE A 28 -3.62 -3.13 1.21
C ILE A 28 -4.41 -2.84 -0.07
N ALA A 29 -3.75 -2.20 -1.04
CA ALA A 29 -4.28 -1.96 -2.38
C ALA A 29 -3.96 -3.12 -3.32
N LYS A 30 -4.91 -3.50 -4.17
CA LYS A 30 -4.70 -4.47 -5.25
C LYS A 30 -4.79 -3.72 -6.56
N THR A 31 -3.73 -3.81 -7.36
CA THR A 31 -3.60 -3.11 -8.63
C THR A 31 -2.65 -3.86 -9.54
N ARG A 32 -2.51 -3.40 -10.78
CA ARG A 32 -1.54 -3.91 -11.75
C ARG A 32 -0.15 -3.32 -11.48
N GLU A 33 0.89 -4.10 -11.74
CA GLU A 33 2.28 -3.66 -11.61
C GLU A 33 2.58 -2.38 -12.39
N ALA A 34 2.04 -2.26 -13.60
CA ALA A 34 2.18 -1.08 -14.46
C ALA A 34 1.69 0.23 -13.82
N LEU A 35 0.85 0.16 -12.78
CA LEU A 35 0.34 1.33 -12.06
C LEU A 35 1.12 1.65 -10.78
N LEU A 36 2.11 0.83 -10.40
CA LEU A 36 2.81 0.97 -9.12
C LEU A 36 3.47 2.35 -8.98
N GLU A 37 4.16 2.84 -10.01
CA GLU A 37 4.81 4.16 -9.95
C GLU A 37 3.78 5.27 -9.77
N ARG A 38 2.72 5.28 -10.59
CA ARG A 38 1.64 6.27 -10.51
C ARG A 38 0.94 6.23 -9.15
N PHE A 39 0.70 5.02 -8.62
CA PHE A 39 0.12 4.82 -7.29
C PHE A 39 1.03 5.40 -6.20
N THR A 40 2.32 5.09 -6.23
CA THR A 40 3.30 5.62 -5.26
C THR A 40 3.35 7.15 -5.30
N GLN A 41 3.32 7.77 -6.48
CA GLN A 41 3.28 9.24 -6.57
C GLN A 41 1.99 9.83 -5.99
N ALA A 42 0.84 9.20 -6.26
CA ALA A 42 -0.43 9.64 -5.70
C ALA A 42 -0.44 9.54 -4.17
N VAL A 43 0.11 8.46 -3.61
CA VAL A 43 0.28 8.32 -2.15
C VAL A 43 1.20 9.42 -1.63
N LYS A 44 2.39 9.62 -2.21
CA LYS A 44 3.32 10.66 -1.77
C LYS A 44 2.73 12.06 -1.80
N ALA A 45 1.90 12.37 -2.80
CA ALA A 45 1.25 13.68 -2.90
C ALA A 45 0.18 13.92 -1.83
N GLY A 46 -0.46 12.85 -1.33
CA GLY A 46 -1.54 12.93 -0.34
C GLY A 46 -1.16 12.52 1.08
N HIS A 47 0.04 11.99 1.29
CA HIS A 47 0.46 11.46 2.59
C HIS A 47 1.12 12.56 3.45
N SER A 48 0.90 12.51 4.76
CA SER A 48 1.47 13.49 5.71
C SER A 48 2.98 13.33 5.91
N TYR A 49 3.50 12.12 5.70
CA TYR A 49 4.93 11.83 5.81
C TYR A 49 5.71 12.19 4.55
N GLU A 50 6.93 12.67 4.73
CA GLU A 50 7.85 12.98 3.63
C GLU A 50 8.25 11.72 2.84
N VAL A 51 8.40 10.58 3.53
CA VAL A 51 8.76 9.28 2.95
C VAL A 51 7.79 8.20 3.44
N PRO A 52 6.58 8.09 2.85
CA PRO A 52 5.62 7.05 3.24
C PRO A 52 6.12 5.66 2.82
N CYS A 53 5.81 4.64 3.61
CA CYS A 53 6.09 3.26 3.27
C CYS A 53 5.11 2.77 2.19
N VAL A 54 5.59 2.64 0.95
CA VAL A 54 4.84 2.04 -0.16
C VAL A 54 5.68 0.93 -0.75
N VAL A 55 5.25 -0.31 -0.53
CA VAL A 55 5.93 -1.52 -1.01
C VAL A 55 4.92 -2.41 -1.74
N ALA A 56 5.39 -3.08 -2.79
CA ALA A 56 4.57 -4.01 -3.57
C ALA A 56 4.97 -5.45 -3.25
N LEU A 57 3.96 -6.31 -3.12
CA LEU A 57 4.12 -7.75 -3.01
C LEU A 57 3.45 -8.40 -4.23
N PRO A 58 4.11 -9.35 -4.93
CA PRO A 58 3.54 -9.97 -6.12
C PRO A 58 2.36 -10.86 -5.76
N ILE A 59 1.28 -10.75 -6.52
CA ILE A 59 0.17 -11.71 -6.48
C ILE A 59 0.54 -12.87 -7.41
N LEU A 60 0.90 -14.01 -6.83
CA LEU A 60 1.36 -15.20 -7.59
C LEU A 60 0.22 -16.08 -8.11
N GLY A 61 -0.99 -15.90 -7.59
CA GLY A 61 -2.18 -16.68 -7.95
C GLY A 61 -3.40 -16.22 -7.16
N GLY A 62 -4.57 -16.74 -7.50
CA GLY A 62 -5.84 -16.37 -6.86
C GLY A 62 -7.04 -16.85 -7.67
N ASN A 63 -8.24 -16.40 -7.28
CA ASN A 63 -9.47 -16.64 -8.06
C ASN A 63 -9.37 -15.91 -9.42
N PRO A 64 -9.44 -16.61 -10.57
CA PRO A 64 -9.34 -16.00 -11.89
C PRO A 64 -10.32 -14.84 -12.11
N ASP A 65 -11.57 -14.97 -11.69
CA ASP A 65 -12.59 -13.93 -11.87
C ASP A 65 -12.23 -12.64 -11.11
N PHE A 66 -11.65 -12.79 -9.92
CA PHE A 66 -11.23 -11.65 -9.11
C PHE A 66 -9.98 -10.96 -9.67
N LEU A 67 -9.02 -11.75 -10.20
CA LEU A 67 -7.83 -11.21 -10.83
C LEU A 67 -8.19 -10.48 -12.13
N GLN A 68 -9.13 -11.02 -12.91
CA GLN A 68 -9.68 -10.35 -14.09
C GLN A 68 -10.37 -9.04 -13.70
N TRP A 69 -11.20 -9.06 -12.65
CA TRP A 69 -11.83 -7.84 -12.15
C TRP A 69 -10.84 -6.78 -11.67
N ILE A 70 -9.70 -7.17 -11.08
CA ILE A 70 -8.62 -6.19 -10.77
C ILE A 70 -8.10 -5.58 -12.07
N HIS A 71 -7.83 -6.41 -13.08
CA HIS A 71 -7.31 -5.94 -14.35
C HIS A 71 -8.28 -4.95 -15.02
N ASP A 72 -9.57 -5.31 -15.15
CA ASP A 72 -10.57 -4.53 -15.88
C ASP A 72 -10.82 -3.15 -15.24
N GLU A 73 -10.93 -3.10 -13.91
CA GLU A 73 -11.16 -1.86 -13.16
C GLU A 73 -9.93 -0.96 -13.08
N THR A 74 -8.78 -1.45 -13.51
CA THR A 74 -7.53 -0.69 -13.51
C THR A 74 -6.93 -0.57 -14.90
N ALA A 75 -7.66 -1.00 -15.94
CA ALA A 75 -7.24 -1.05 -17.33
C ALA A 75 -6.80 0.31 -17.88
#